data_AF-A0A3B0V0T5-F1
#
_entry.id   AF-A0A3B0V0T5-F1
#
_cell.length_a   1.000
_cell.length_b   1.000
_cell.length_c   1.000
_cell.angle_alpha   90.00
_cell.angle_beta   90.00
_cell.angle_gamma   90.00
#
_symmetry.space_group_name_H-M   'P 1'
#
loop_
_entity.id
_entity.type
_entity.pdbx_description
1 polymer ?
#
loop_
_entity_poly.entity_id
_entity_poly.type
_entity_poly.pdbx_seq_one_letter_code
_entity_poly.pdbx_strand_id
1 'polypeptide(L)'
;MNRIAISNHRILDVSDGRVKFSYHDYNGGQQKVMLLPAVEFIRRFLLHVLPKRFVRVRYYGFLSPRYRAKKLAQCRALLGRYHEDIITPASRAEILMQMLGDDPEQCPLCRMGKIRPFEKLDAHPTRRKWQVAVH
;
A
#
# COMPACT_ATOMS: atom_id res chain seq x y z
N MET A 1 -1.95 4.52 4.63
CA MET A 1 -3.32 5.10 4.59
C MET A 1 -4.34 3.97 4.47
N ASN A 2 -5.33 3.88 5.37
CA ASN A 2 -6.33 2.81 5.40
C ASN A 2 -7.55 3.25 4.58
N ARG A 3 -7.64 2.88 3.29
CA ARG A 3 -8.82 3.24 2.48
C ARG A 3 -9.88 2.15 2.61
N ILE A 4 -11.09 2.54 3.01
CA ILE A 4 -12.30 1.72 2.94
C ILE A 4 -12.78 1.78 1.48
N ALA A 5 -13.09 0.65 0.86
CA ALA A 5 -13.37 0.64 -0.59
C ALA A 5 -14.68 1.38 -0.94
N ILE A 6 -15.67 1.35 -0.04
CA ILE A 6 -16.90 2.15 -0.14
C ILE A 6 -17.16 2.80 1.22
N SER A 7 -17.32 4.12 1.26
CA SER A 7 -17.51 4.92 2.47
C SER A 7 -18.44 6.10 2.19
N ASN A 8 -19.11 6.63 3.21
CA ASN A 8 -20.17 7.63 3.06
C ASN A 8 -19.78 8.85 2.22
N HIS A 9 -18.57 9.37 2.36
CA HIS A 9 -18.10 10.53 1.57
C HIS A 9 -18.05 10.30 0.05
N ARG A 10 -18.22 9.05 -0.39
CA ARG A 10 -18.26 8.69 -1.82
C ARG A 10 -19.68 8.71 -2.37
N ILE A 11 -20.71 8.73 -1.53
CA ILE A 11 -22.11 8.78 -1.99
C ILE A 11 -22.37 10.18 -2.55
N LEU A 12 -22.81 10.24 -3.79
CA LEU A 12 -23.09 11.49 -4.51
C LEU A 12 -24.59 11.79 -4.51
N ASP A 13 -25.42 10.76 -4.66
CA ASP A 13 -26.87 10.89 -4.80
C ASP A 13 -27.57 9.56 -4.51
N VAL A 14 -28.81 9.64 -4.02
CA VAL A 14 -29.69 8.50 -3.77
C VAL A 14 -31.09 8.87 -4.28
N SER A 15 -31.48 8.30 -5.41
CA SER A 15 -32.78 8.52 -6.04
C SER A 15 -33.29 7.23 -6.66
N ASP A 16 -34.62 7.09 -6.76
CA ASP A 16 -35.28 6.02 -7.54
C ASP A 16 -34.80 4.59 -7.20
N GLY A 17 -34.54 4.33 -5.92
CA GLY A 17 -34.05 3.04 -5.44
C GLY A 17 -32.61 2.71 -5.89
N ARG A 18 -31.83 3.72 -6.29
CA ARG A 18 -30.44 3.59 -6.73
C ARG A 18 -29.52 4.56 -5.98
N VAL A 19 -28.24 4.20 -5.94
CA VAL A 19 -27.18 4.97 -5.29
C VAL A 19 -26.11 5.29 -6.32
N LYS A 20 -25.79 6.57 -6.49
CA LYS A 20 -24.61 7.05 -7.23
C LYS A 20 -23.47 7.27 -6.25
N PHE A 21 -22.31 6.71 -6.53
CA PHE A 21 -21.12 6.91 -5.71
C PHE A 21 -19.83 6.96 -6.53
N SER A 22 -18.85 7.71 -6.04
CA SER A 22 -17.53 7.82 -6.65
C SER A 22 -16.61 6.67 -6.23
N TYR A 23 -15.71 6.25 -7.11
CA TYR A 23 -14.68 5.25 -6.83
C TYR A 23 -13.39 5.55 -7.61
N HIS A 24 -12.27 5.10 -7.06
CA HIS A 24 -10.99 5.17 -7.76
C HIS A 24 -10.82 3.93 -8.64
N ASP A 25 -10.66 4.15 -9.94
CA ASP A 25 -10.32 3.12 -10.90
C ASP A 25 -8.82 2.84 -10.84
N TYR A 26 -8.43 1.68 -10.30
CA TYR A 26 -7.03 1.30 -10.18
C TYR A 26 -6.37 0.93 -11.51
N ASN A 27 -7.13 0.69 -12.57
CA ASN A 27 -6.58 0.41 -13.89
C ASN A 27 -6.21 1.72 -14.63
N GLY A 28 -7.03 2.76 -14.45
CA GLY A 28 -6.85 4.05 -15.12
C GLY A 28 -6.34 5.19 -14.23
N GLY A 29 -6.22 4.98 -12.92
CA GLY A 29 -5.80 5.99 -11.95
C GLY A 29 -6.81 7.14 -11.73
N GLN A 30 -8.00 7.07 -12.31
CA GLN A 30 -8.98 8.17 -12.30
C GLN A 30 -10.11 7.94 -11.29
N GLN A 31 -10.77 9.02 -10.86
CA GLN A 31 -12.04 8.93 -10.14
C GLN A 31 -13.18 8.73 -11.16
N LYS A 32 -14.05 7.77 -10.90
CA LYS A 32 -15.22 7.45 -11.72
C LYS A 32 -16.48 7.37 -10.85
N VAL A 33 -17.65 7.46 -11.47
CA VAL A 33 -18.95 7.33 -10.79
C VAL A 33 -19.59 6.00 -11.18
N MET A 34 -20.14 5.30 -10.20
CA MET A 34 -20.92 4.07 -10.39
C MET A 34 -22.34 4.27 -9.87
N LEU A 35 -23.32 3.71 -10.59
CA LEU A 35 -24.72 3.66 -10.20
C LEU A 35 -25.09 2.21 -9.91
N LEU A 36 -25.67 1.93 -8.73
CA LEU A 36 -26.16 0.60 -8.36
C LEU A 36 -27.56 0.68 -7.76
N PRO A 37 -28.37 -0.40 -7.87
CA PRO A 37 -29.55 -0.56 -7.02
C PRO A 37 -29.17 -0.44 -5.53
N ALA A 38 -30.04 0.17 -4.73
CA ALA A 38 -29.78 0.43 -3.31
C ALA A 38 -29.46 -0.84 -2.53
N VAL A 39 -30.15 -1.95 -2.83
CA VAL A 39 -29.91 -3.26 -2.20
C VAL A 39 -28.49 -3.78 -2.46
N GLU A 40 -28.03 -3.68 -3.71
CA GLU A 40 -26.68 -4.11 -4.08
C GLU A 40 -25.61 -3.18 -3.48
N PHE A 41 -25.89 -1.88 -3.41
CA PHE A 41 -25.02 -0.94 -2.70
C PHE A 41 -24.89 -1.30 -1.22
N ILE A 42 -26.00 -1.55 -0.51
CA ILE A 42 -26.00 -1.92 0.91
C ILE A 42 -25.21 -3.22 1.12
N ARG A 43 -25.45 -4.24 0.30
CA ARG A 43 -24.70 -5.51 0.35
C ARG A 43 -23.19 -5.27 0.25
N ARG A 44 -22.73 -4.48 -0.74
CA ARG A 44 -21.30 -4.16 -0.90
C ARG A 44 -20.75 -3.29 0.22
N PHE A 45 -21.54 -2.31 0.68
CA PHE A 45 -21.16 -1.42 1.77
C PHE A 45 -20.91 -2.19 3.07
N LEU A 46 -21.80 -3.13 3.41
CA LEU A 46 -21.69 -3.93 4.62
C LEU A 46 -20.49 -4.89 4.61
N LEU A 47 -19.98 -5.31 3.44
CA LEU A 47 -18.71 -6.06 3.35
C LEU A 47 -17.51 -5.26 3.88
N HIS A 48 -17.62 -3.94 3.98
CA HIS A 48 -16.55 -3.08 4.47
C HIS A 48 -16.69 -2.68 5.94
N VAL A 49 -17.84 -2.98 6.55
CA VAL A 49 -18.14 -2.72 7.96
C VAL A 49 -17.77 -3.97 8.76
N LEU A 50 -16.76 -3.85 9.62
CA LEU A 50 -16.38 -4.93 10.53
C LEU A 50 -17.37 -4.98 11.69
N PRO A 51 -17.79 -6.18 12.15
CA PRO A 51 -18.59 -6.30 13.37
C PRO A 51 -17.87 -5.68 14.57
N LYS A 52 -18.63 -5.29 15.60
CA LYS A 52 -18.04 -4.74 16.83
C LYS A 52 -16.98 -5.70 17.38
N ARG A 53 -15.85 -5.14 17.85
CA ARG A 53 -14.67 -5.84 18.37
C ARG A 53 -13.80 -6.58 17.33
N PHE A 54 -14.13 -6.50 16.04
CA PHE A 54 -13.24 -6.98 14.98
C PHE A 54 -12.31 -5.86 14.48
N VAL A 55 -11.03 -6.19 14.32
CA VAL A 55 -10.04 -5.29 13.74
C VAL A 55 -9.73 -5.70 12.31
N ARG A 56 -9.52 -4.71 11.44
CA ARG A 56 -9.09 -4.95 10.06
C ARG A 56 -7.65 -5.46 10.05
N VAL A 57 -7.43 -6.70 9.65
CA VAL A 57 -6.08 -7.22 9.42
C VAL A 57 -5.71 -6.97 7.96
N ARG A 58 -4.75 -6.07 7.69
CA ARG A 58 -4.32 -5.75 6.30
C ARG A 58 -3.71 -6.94 5.58
N TYR A 59 -2.96 -7.76 6.32
CA TYR A 59 -2.27 -8.92 5.79
C TYR A 59 -2.27 -10.02 6.85
N TYR A 60 -2.96 -11.12 6.58
CA TYR A 60 -2.99 -12.31 7.43
C TYR A 60 -2.49 -13.53 6.64
N GLY A 61 -2.22 -14.63 7.35
CA GLY A 61 -1.75 -15.86 6.75
C GLY A 61 -0.45 -15.66 5.95
N PHE A 62 -0.43 -16.19 4.73
CA PHE A 62 0.77 -16.17 3.87
C PHE A 62 1.14 -14.79 3.33
N LEU A 63 0.25 -13.79 3.39
CA LEU A 63 0.56 -12.42 2.96
C LEU A 63 1.12 -11.55 4.09
N SER A 64 1.13 -12.04 5.33
CA SER A 64 1.64 -11.30 6.50
C SER A 64 3.13 -10.94 6.33
N PRO A 65 3.60 -9.73 6.66
CA PRO A 65 4.97 -9.28 6.37
C PRO A 65 6.06 -10.24 6.88
N ARG A 66 5.85 -10.83 8.06
CA ARG A 66 6.77 -11.77 8.71
C ARG A 66 7.01 -13.04 7.90
N TYR A 67 6.00 -13.54 7.21
CA TYR A 67 6.06 -14.82 6.50
C TYR A 67 5.87 -14.68 4.99
N ARG A 68 5.60 -13.46 4.51
CA ARG A 68 5.23 -13.17 3.11
C ARG A 68 6.21 -13.75 2.12
N ALA A 69 7.51 -13.47 2.28
CA ALA A 69 8.54 -13.95 1.35
C ALA A 69 8.56 -15.48 1.28
N LYS A 70 8.67 -16.14 2.43
CA LYS A 70 8.74 -17.60 2.53
C LYS A 70 7.47 -18.28 2.03
N LYS A 71 6.29 -17.80 2.45
CA LYS A 71 5.02 -18.44 2.13
C LYS A 71 4.57 -18.18 0.70
N LEU A 72 4.85 -17.00 0.13
CA LEU A 72 4.61 -16.76 -1.30
C LEU A 72 5.47 -17.65 -2.18
N ALA A 73 6.76 -17.81 -1.87
CA ALA A 73 7.62 -18.74 -2.61
C ALA A 73 7.05 -20.17 -2.58
N GLN A 74 6.58 -20.64 -1.41
CA GLN A 74 5.91 -21.93 -1.28
C GLN A 74 4.63 -22.03 -2.12
N CYS A 75 3.75 -21.02 -2.07
CA CYS A 75 2.53 -21.00 -2.88
C CYS A 75 2.84 -21.04 -4.38
N ARG A 76 3.86 -20.30 -4.84
CA ARG A 76 4.29 -20.27 -6.23
C ARG A 76 4.80 -21.62 -6.71
N ALA A 77 5.62 -22.29 -5.90
CA ALA A 77 6.12 -23.62 -6.19
C ALA A 77 4.96 -24.64 -6.32
N LEU A 78 3.99 -24.59 -5.40
CA LEU A 78 2.82 -25.47 -5.42
C LEU A 78 1.89 -25.23 -6.62
N LEU A 79 1.79 -23.99 -7.09
CA LEU A 79 0.91 -23.63 -8.21
C LEU A 79 1.51 -23.97 -9.59
N GLY A 80 2.77 -24.39 -9.67
CA GLY A 80 3.42 -24.91 -10.88
C GLY A 80 3.48 -23.94 -12.08
N ARG A 81 3.07 -22.68 -11.91
CA ARG A 81 2.95 -21.67 -12.97
C ARG A 81 3.42 -20.29 -12.50
N TYR A 82 4.61 -20.21 -11.92
CA TYR A 82 5.21 -18.91 -11.62
C TYR A 82 6.56 -18.81 -12.29
N HIS A 83 6.59 -18.14 -13.44
CA HIS A 83 7.79 -17.46 -13.88
C HIS A 83 7.90 -16.20 -13.01
N GLU A 84 8.96 -16.13 -12.20
CA GLU A 84 9.39 -14.84 -11.70
C GLU A 84 9.93 -14.06 -12.90
N ASP A 85 9.12 -13.16 -13.46
CA ASP A 85 9.72 -11.92 -13.93
C ASP A 85 10.36 -11.32 -12.69
N ILE A 86 11.67 -11.53 -12.55
CA ILE A 86 12.45 -10.97 -11.46
C ILE A 86 12.44 -9.47 -11.71
N ILE A 87 11.43 -8.78 -11.20
CA ILE A 87 11.46 -7.35 -11.06
C ILE A 87 12.48 -7.10 -9.96
N THR A 88 13.74 -6.90 -10.34
CA THR A 88 14.76 -6.40 -9.44
C THR A 88 14.30 -5.03 -8.98
N PRO A 89 13.93 -4.85 -7.70
CA PRO A 89 13.57 -3.52 -7.22
C PRO A 89 14.76 -2.61 -7.41
N ALA A 90 14.49 -1.41 -7.94
CA ALA A 90 15.53 -0.41 -8.17
C ALA A 90 16.33 -0.19 -6.88
N SER A 91 17.65 -0.09 -7.02
CA SER A 91 18.51 0.18 -5.87
C SER A 91 18.16 1.52 -5.22
N ARG A 92 18.52 1.71 -3.95
CA ARG A 92 18.30 3.01 -3.28
C ARG A 92 18.94 4.17 -4.05
N ALA A 93 20.09 3.94 -4.68
CA ALA A 93 20.77 4.92 -5.51
C ALA A 93 19.94 5.26 -6.76
N GLU A 94 19.44 4.25 -7.48
CA GLU A 94 18.57 4.44 -8.65
C GLU A 94 17.28 5.21 -8.31
N ILE A 95 16.63 4.87 -7.19
CA ILE A 95 15.42 5.55 -6.74
C ILE A 95 15.72 7.03 -6.43
N LEU A 96 16.81 7.29 -5.70
CA LEU A 96 17.20 8.67 -5.35
C LEU A 96 17.58 9.48 -6.59
N MET A 97 18.29 8.87 -7.53
CA MET A 97 18.65 9.50 -8.80
C MET A 97 17.41 9.85 -9.63
N GLN A 98 16.42 8.96 -9.69
CA GLN A 98 15.15 9.23 -10.37
C GLN A 98 14.33 10.34 -9.70
N MET A 99 14.36 10.41 -8.36
CA MET A 99 13.59 11.41 -7.60
C MET A 99 14.24 12.79 -7.56
N LEU A 100 15.56 12.84 -7.45
CA LEU A 100 16.32 14.08 -7.25
C LEU A 100 16.92 14.62 -8.55
N GLY A 101 17.04 13.78 -9.59
CA GLY A 101 17.70 14.12 -10.85
C GLY A 101 19.23 14.13 -10.77
N ASP A 102 19.80 14.03 -9.56
CA ASP A 102 21.23 14.06 -9.29
C ASP A 102 21.72 12.74 -8.70
N ASP A 103 22.99 12.40 -8.95
CA ASP A 103 23.64 11.22 -8.38
C ASP A 103 23.79 11.37 -6.85
N PRO A 104 23.11 10.55 -6.03
CA PRO A 104 23.16 10.65 -4.57
C PRO A 104 24.52 10.30 -3.99
N GLU A 105 25.41 9.68 -4.77
CA GLU A 105 26.78 9.40 -4.37
C GLU A 105 27.74 10.54 -4.71
N GLN A 106 27.32 11.57 -5.45
CA GLN A 106 28.16 12.73 -5.76
C GLN A 106 28.08 13.81 -4.68
N CYS A 107 29.23 14.43 -4.42
CA CYS A 107 29.30 15.57 -3.53
C CYS A 107 28.53 16.76 -4.12
N PRO A 108 27.50 17.30 -3.42
CA PRO A 108 26.69 18.39 -3.95
C PRO A 108 27.46 19.72 -4.07
N LEU A 109 28.61 19.84 -3.40
CA LEU A 109 29.42 21.07 -3.39
C LEU A 109 30.38 21.14 -4.57
N CYS A 110 31.15 20.07 -4.83
CA CYS A 110 32.18 20.08 -5.86
C CYS A 110 31.82 19.27 -7.12
N ARG A 111 30.78 18.41 -7.07
CA ARG A 111 30.32 17.51 -8.15
C ARG A 111 31.37 16.54 -8.73
N MET A 112 32.61 16.57 -8.23
CA MET A 112 33.70 15.70 -8.67
C MET A 112 33.98 14.56 -7.68
N GLY A 113 33.73 14.79 -6.38
CA GLY A 113 33.98 13.82 -5.32
C GLY A 113 32.81 12.87 -5.08
N LYS A 114 33.10 11.65 -4.61
CA LYS A 114 32.07 10.70 -4.14
C LYS A 114 31.89 10.78 -2.62
N ILE A 115 30.65 10.86 -2.18
CA ILE A 115 30.27 10.75 -0.76
C ILE A 115 30.56 9.32 -0.31
N ARG A 116 31.33 9.16 0.76
CA ARG A 116 31.60 7.85 1.37
C ARG A 116 30.94 7.79 2.75
N PRO A 117 30.35 6.65 3.13
CA PRO A 117 29.92 6.44 4.51
C PRO A 117 31.13 6.60 5.43
N PHE A 118 31.06 7.56 6.35
CA PHE A 118 32.09 7.74 7.36
C PHE A 118 31.89 6.76 8.52
N GLU A 119 30.65 6.58 8.96
CA GLU A 119 30.30 5.72 10.07
C GLU A 119 28.88 5.19 9.90
N LYS A 120 28.66 3.93 10.29
CA LYS A 120 27.33 3.35 10.36
C LYS A 120 26.85 3.50 11.80
N LEU A 121 25.88 4.40 12.01
CA LEU A 121 25.23 4.51 13.30
C LEU A 121 24.43 3.22 13.57
N ASP A 122 24.68 2.63 14.74
CA ASP A 122 23.86 1.52 15.22
C ASP A 122 22.40 1.97 15.34
N ALA A 123 21.49 1.02 15.14
CA ALA A 123 20.08 1.29 15.36
C ALA A 123 19.90 1.71 16.82
N HIS A 124 19.42 2.95 17.03
CA HIS A 124 19.23 3.50 18.36
C HIS A 124 18.42 2.50 19.22
N PRO A 125 18.91 2.13 20.43
CA PRO A 125 18.35 1.04 21.22
C PRO A 125 16.88 1.26 21.59
N THR A 126 16.45 2.53 21.66
CA THR A 126 15.03 2.86 21.74
C THR A 126 14.43 3.03 20.34
N ARG A 127 14.15 1.91 19.66
CA ARG A 127 12.87 1.85 18.97
C ARG A 127 11.79 1.92 20.06
N ARG A 128 11.46 3.13 20.54
CA ARG A 128 10.15 3.33 21.17
C ARG A 128 9.17 2.86 20.12
N LYS A 129 8.54 1.70 20.36
CA LYS A 129 7.30 1.35 19.68
C LYS A 129 6.45 2.60 19.82
N TRP A 130 6.02 3.20 18.71
CA TRP A 130 5.04 4.26 18.74
C TRP A 130 3.81 3.71 19.48
N GLN A 131 3.74 3.96 20.79
CA GLN A 131 2.52 3.80 21.55
C GLN A 131 1.65 4.94 21.07
N VAL A 132 0.77 4.64 20.13
CA VAL A 132 -0.36 5.51 19.82
C VAL A 132 -1.22 5.45 21.06
N ALA A 133 -1.06 6.43 21.95
CA ALA A 133 -1.99 6.65 23.05
C ALA A 133 -3.34 6.94 22.41
N VAL A 134 -4.29 6.03 22.63
CA VAL A 134 -5.69 6.26 22.31
C VAL A 134 -6.28 6.94 23.53
N HIS A 135 -6.54 8.23 23.41
CA HIS A 135 -7.57 8.94 24.16
C HIS A 135 -8.37 9.77 23.17
#